data_AF-A0A9D8S206-F1
#
_entry.id   AF-A0A9D8S206-F1
#
_cell.length_a   1.000
_cell.length_b   1.000
_cell.length_c   1.000
_cell.angle_alpha   90.00
_cell.angle_beta   90.00
_cell.angle_gamma   90.00
#
_symmetry.space_group_name_H-M   'P 1'
#
loop_
_entity.id
_entity.type
_entity.pdbx_description
1 polymer ?
#
loop_
_entity_poly.entity_id
_entity_poly.type
_entity_poly.pdbx_seq_one_letter_code
_entity_poly.pdbx_strand_id
1 'polypeptide(L)'
;MSKLDELVKELCPEGVKFCRLNDLVESITIGINPRKFFKLNPDDADCFYVTVRELNGLLGVKQYDKTDKINRKAVDLINSRANIKKGDILFSNTGTVGKMALVQETPKNWGINEGIYVIKPVCARIMSRFLYYYLEGNDAYLQYSKKFTGSTLKHVTQKALLDLLVPYLLWRYNVK
;
A
#
# COMPACT_ATOMS: atom_id res chain seq x y z
N MET A 1 15.37 -10.01 -31.35
CA MET A 1 15.30 -9.99 -29.88
C MET A 1 15.10 -8.55 -29.46
N SER A 2 14.19 -8.27 -28.53
CA SER A 2 14.06 -6.93 -27.98
C SER A 2 15.24 -6.61 -27.06
N LYS A 3 15.49 -5.33 -26.79
CA LYS A 3 16.51 -4.94 -25.80
C LYS A 3 16.21 -5.52 -24.42
N LEU A 4 14.92 -5.72 -24.10
CA LEU A 4 14.49 -6.35 -22.86
C LEU A 4 14.92 -7.83 -22.81
N ASP A 5 14.76 -8.58 -23.90
CA ASP A 5 15.16 -9.99 -23.96
C ASP A 5 16.68 -10.16 -23.78
N GLU A 6 17.47 -9.24 -24.35
CA GLU A 6 18.92 -9.19 -24.14
C GLU A 6 19.26 -8.96 -22.66
N LEU A 7 18.64 -7.95 -22.04
CA LEU A 7 18.87 -7.62 -20.64
C LEU A 7 18.43 -8.74 -19.69
N VAL A 8 17.33 -9.43 -20.00
CA VAL A 8 16.88 -10.58 -19.21
C VAL A 8 17.88 -11.73 -19.32
N LYS A 9 18.38 -12.03 -20.52
CA LYS A 9 19.42 -13.06 -20.71
C LYS A 9 20.73 -12.70 -20.01
N GLU A 10 21.11 -11.43 -20.01
CA GLU A 10 22.36 -10.96 -19.42
C GLU A 10 22.27 -10.90 -17.88
N LEU A 11 21.22 -10.29 -17.34
CA LEU A 11 21.11 -9.97 -15.91
C LEU A 11 20.41 -11.06 -15.10
N CYS A 12 19.55 -11.85 -15.74
CA CYS A 12 18.74 -12.89 -15.12
C CYS A 12 18.77 -14.21 -15.93
N PRO A 13 19.95 -14.77 -16.28
CA PRO A 13 20.05 -15.96 -17.12
C PRO A 13 19.32 -17.18 -16.55
N GLU A 14 19.27 -17.29 -15.22
CA GLU A 14 18.55 -18.35 -14.48
C GLU A 14 17.17 -17.89 -13.99
N GLY A 15 16.67 -16.76 -14.50
CA GLY A 15 15.45 -16.11 -14.04
C GLY A 15 15.59 -15.36 -12.72
N VAL A 16 14.46 -15.01 -12.11
CA VAL A 16 14.39 -14.28 -10.84
C VAL A 16 13.76 -15.17 -9.77
N LYS A 17 14.38 -15.23 -8.60
CA LYS A 17 13.82 -15.94 -7.44
C LYS A 17 12.56 -15.24 -6.95
N PHE A 18 11.54 -15.99 -6.57
CA PHE A 18 10.36 -15.47 -5.90
C PHE A 18 10.36 -15.83 -4.40
N CYS A 19 9.76 -14.98 -3.58
CA CYS A 19 9.48 -15.24 -2.16
C CYS A 19 8.09 -14.69 -1.80
N ARG A 20 7.59 -14.98 -0.60
CA ARG A 20 6.28 -14.47 -0.19
C ARG A 20 6.39 -12.99 0.19
N LEU A 21 5.35 -12.21 -0.07
CA LEU A 21 5.29 -10.80 0.38
C LEU A 21 5.54 -10.70 1.89
N ASN A 22 5.05 -11.67 2.66
CA ASN A 22 5.31 -11.79 4.10
C ASN A 22 6.80 -11.73 4.47
N ASP A 23 7.69 -12.24 3.62
CA ASP A 23 9.14 -12.25 3.88
C ASP A 23 9.80 -10.90 3.56
N LEU A 24 9.06 -9.98 2.94
CA LEU A 24 9.56 -8.70 2.42
C LEU A 24 9.01 -7.48 3.16
N VAL A 25 8.02 -7.67 4.03
CA VAL A 25 7.35 -6.60 4.76
C VAL A 25 7.48 -6.80 6.26
N GLU A 26 7.56 -5.71 7.00
CA GLU A 26 7.57 -5.73 8.47
C GLU A 26 6.15 -5.96 9.00
N SER A 27 5.16 -5.33 8.37
CA SER A 27 3.77 -5.39 8.81
C SER A 27 2.79 -5.01 7.70
N ILE A 28 1.55 -5.47 7.84
CA ILE A 28 0.39 -4.88 7.18
C ILE A 28 -0.61 -4.43 8.24
N THR A 29 -0.80 -3.12 8.39
CA THR A 29 -1.77 -2.52 9.32
C THR A 29 -2.95 -1.91 8.57
N ILE A 30 -3.96 -1.43 9.31
CA ILE A 30 -5.17 -0.78 8.75
C ILE A 30 -5.47 0.54 9.42
N GLY A 31 -6.28 1.35 8.75
CA GLY A 31 -6.97 2.50 9.34
C GLY A 31 -8.11 2.16 10.29
N ILE A 32 -8.97 3.14 10.55
CA ILE A 32 -10.09 3.02 11.49
C ILE A 32 -11.40 3.45 10.85
N ASN A 33 -12.47 2.69 11.13
CA ASN A 33 -13.83 3.10 10.80
C ASN A 33 -14.34 4.17 11.77
N PRO A 34 -14.78 5.35 11.28
CA PRO A 34 -15.23 6.46 12.12
C PRO A 34 -16.39 6.06 13.03
N ARG A 35 -17.33 5.22 12.57
CA ARG A 35 -18.63 4.96 13.24
C ARG A 35 -18.51 4.56 14.71
N LYS A 36 -17.37 3.98 15.12
CA LYS A 36 -17.13 3.54 16.51
C LYS A 36 -16.22 4.47 17.33
N PHE A 37 -15.56 5.44 16.70
CA PHE A 37 -14.42 6.14 17.32
C PHE A 37 -14.44 7.67 17.17
N PHE A 38 -14.96 8.22 16.08
CA PHE A 38 -15.01 9.67 15.84
C PHE A 38 -16.05 10.03 14.76
N LYS A 39 -16.47 11.30 14.72
CA LYS A 39 -17.37 11.81 13.70
C LYS A 39 -16.56 12.34 12.51
N LEU A 40 -17.08 12.18 11.29
CA LEU A 40 -16.57 12.88 10.11
C LEU A 40 -17.16 14.28 10.02
N ASN A 41 -16.35 15.24 9.59
CA ASN A 41 -16.70 16.65 9.45
C ASN A 41 -17.31 17.28 10.73
N PRO A 42 -16.74 17.07 11.94
CA PRO A 42 -17.13 17.87 13.10
C PRO A 42 -16.68 19.33 12.93
N ASP A 43 -17.26 20.23 13.74
CA ASP A 43 -17.00 21.67 13.62
C ASP A 43 -15.52 22.04 13.89
N ASP A 44 -14.80 21.21 14.67
CA ASP A 44 -13.38 21.36 15.01
C ASP A 44 -12.42 20.65 14.02
N ALA A 45 -12.91 20.22 12.86
CA ALA A 45 -12.12 19.42 11.92
C ALA A 45 -11.16 20.26 11.05
N ASP A 46 -9.86 20.11 11.31
CA ASP A 46 -8.76 20.76 10.59
C ASP A 46 -7.88 19.77 9.79
N CYS A 47 -8.13 18.46 9.94
CA CYS A 47 -7.36 17.37 9.33
C CYS A 47 -8.20 16.56 8.34
N PHE A 48 -7.56 15.65 7.59
CA PHE A 48 -8.22 14.91 6.51
C PHE A 48 -8.38 13.42 6.82
N TYR A 49 -9.52 12.87 6.41
CA TYR A 49 -9.81 11.46 6.44
C TYR A 49 -9.69 10.87 5.03
N VAL A 50 -8.65 10.08 4.85
CA VAL A 50 -8.19 9.56 3.57
C VAL A 50 -8.87 8.23 3.27
N THR A 51 -9.54 8.17 2.13
CA THR A 51 -10.16 6.96 1.59
C THR A 51 -9.46 6.55 0.30
N VAL A 52 -9.93 5.47 -0.34
CA VAL A 52 -9.44 5.03 -1.65
C VAL A 52 -9.47 6.15 -2.70
N ARG A 53 -10.36 7.14 -2.57
CA ARG A 53 -10.47 8.29 -3.48
C ARG A 53 -9.17 9.11 -3.52
N GLU A 54 -8.57 9.35 -2.36
CA GLU A 54 -7.38 10.20 -2.19
C GLU A 54 -6.05 9.48 -2.53
N LEU A 55 -6.07 8.16 -2.80
CA LEU A 55 -4.87 7.45 -3.25
C LEU A 55 -4.50 7.88 -4.68
N ASN A 56 -3.28 8.39 -4.87
CA ASN A 56 -2.81 9.01 -6.11
C ASN A 56 -1.48 8.43 -6.61
N GLY A 57 -1.32 7.10 -6.49
CA GLY A 57 -0.17 6.36 -6.98
C GLY A 57 1.16 6.85 -6.42
N LEU A 58 2.16 6.99 -7.28
CA LEU A 58 3.50 7.44 -6.86
C LEU A 58 3.57 8.90 -6.39
N LEU A 59 2.54 9.71 -6.65
CA LEU A 59 2.42 11.07 -6.14
C LEU A 59 1.91 11.10 -4.68
N GLY A 60 1.57 9.94 -4.10
CA GLY A 60 1.15 9.80 -2.73
C GLY A 60 -0.35 10.03 -2.53
N VAL A 61 -0.70 10.77 -1.47
CA VAL A 61 -2.09 11.05 -1.11
C VAL A 61 -2.44 12.45 -1.58
N LYS A 62 -3.54 12.59 -2.34
CA LYS A 62 -4.06 13.89 -2.80
C LYS A 62 -5.41 14.15 -2.16
N GLN A 63 -5.50 15.19 -1.34
CA GLN A 63 -6.77 15.69 -0.81
C GLN A 63 -7.48 16.58 -1.83
N TYR A 64 -8.79 16.68 -1.70
CA TYR A 64 -9.68 17.49 -2.53
C TYR A 64 -10.63 18.30 -1.65
N ASP A 65 -11.34 19.28 -2.22
CA ASP A 65 -12.32 20.10 -1.48
C ASP A 65 -13.41 19.27 -0.80
N LYS A 66 -13.75 18.12 -1.39
CA LYS A 66 -14.76 17.17 -0.88
C LYS A 66 -14.17 16.06 -0.02
N THR A 67 -12.88 16.10 0.31
CA THR A 67 -12.29 15.13 1.23
C THR A 67 -12.85 15.35 2.62
N ASP A 68 -13.39 14.27 3.21
CA ASP A 68 -13.91 14.29 4.57
C ASP A 68 -12.84 14.73 5.56
N LYS A 69 -13.25 15.50 6.57
CA LYS A 69 -12.36 16.03 7.58
C LYS A 69 -12.56 15.34 8.93
N ILE A 70 -11.51 15.35 9.72
CA ILE A 70 -11.46 14.85 11.09
C ILE A 70 -10.66 15.82 11.94
N ASN A 71 -10.79 15.75 13.25
CA ASN A 71 -9.96 16.54 14.17
C ASN A 71 -8.62 15.83 14.48
N ARG A 72 -7.71 16.55 15.12
CA ARG A 72 -6.37 16.02 15.48
C ARG A 72 -6.43 14.73 16.30
N LYS A 73 -7.35 14.65 17.28
CA LYS A 73 -7.52 13.46 18.13
C LYS A 73 -7.81 12.20 17.31
N ALA A 74 -8.62 12.32 16.27
CA ALA A 74 -8.91 11.20 15.37
C ALA A 74 -7.69 10.82 14.51
N VAL A 75 -6.90 11.80 14.03
CA VAL A 75 -5.64 11.54 13.32
C VAL A 75 -4.67 10.76 14.21
N ASP A 76 -4.47 11.20 15.45
CA ASP A 76 -3.57 10.56 16.40
C ASP A 76 -4.01 9.11 16.70
N LEU A 77 -5.32 8.90 16.90
CA LEU A 77 -5.90 7.57 17.11
C LEU A 77 -5.69 6.64 15.90
N ILE A 78 -5.86 7.15 14.68
CA ILE A 78 -5.63 6.35 13.46
C ILE A 78 -4.14 6.02 13.34
N ASN A 79 -3.26 7.01 13.46
CA ASN A 79 -1.85 6.85 13.19
C ASN A 79 -1.11 6.08 14.30
N SER A 80 -1.64 6.04 15.52
CA SER A 80 -1.10 5.16 16.57
C SER A 80 -1.29 3.68 16.26
N ARG A 81 -2.28 3.32 15.42
CA ARG A 81 -2.53 1.94 14.97
C ARG A 81 -1.92 1.66 13.60
N ALA A 82 -2.12 2.59 12.66
CA ALA A 82 -1.65 2.43 11.29
C ALA A 82 -0.12 2.57 11.17
N ASN A 83 0.49 3.39 12.04
CA ASN A 83 1.95 3.63 12.08
C ASN A 83 2.56 3.95 10.70
N ILE A 84 1.89 4.82 9.96
CA ILE A 84 2.26 5.19 8.58
C ILE A 84 3.58 5.97 8.59
N LYS A 85 4.52 5.59 7.71
CA LYS A 85 5.79 6.26 7.49
C LYS A 85 6.05 6.48 6.00
N LYS A 86 6.94 7.43 5.69
CA LYS A 86 7.51 7.58 4.35
C LYS A 86 8.05 6.24 3.83
N GLY A 87 7.72 5.92 2.59
CA GLY A 87 8.12 4.66 1.95
C GLY A 87 7.14 3.50 2.16
N ASP A 88 6.10 3.66 2.98
CA ASP A 88 5.02 2.69 3.06
C ASP A 88 4.14 2.76 1.79
N ILE A 89 3.44 1.67 1.50
CA ILE A 89 2.47 1.59 0.40
C ILE A 89 1.07 1.52 1.00
N LEU A 90 0.22 2.47 0.65
CA LEU A 90 -1.21 2.40 0.93
C LEU A 90 -1.88 1.56 -0.15
N PHE A 91 -2.63 0.54 0.24
CA PHE A 91 -3.29 -0.39 -0.65
C PHE A 91 -4.77 -0.51 -0.29
N SER A 92 -5.65 -0.16 -1.23
CA SER A 92 -7.09 -0.32 -1.05
C SER A 92 -7.46 -1.81 -1.00
N ASN A 93 -8.03 -2.27 0.11
CA ASN A 93 -8.36 -3.68 0.33
C ASN A 93 -9.82 -4.03 0.01
N THR A 94 -10.68 -3.04 -0.20
CA THR A 94 -12.12 -3.22 -0.39
C THR A 94 -12.66 -2.25 -1.45
N GLY A 95 -13.70 -2.64 -2.18
CA GLY A 95 -14.25 -1.81 -3.26
C GLY A 95 -13.32 -1.81 -4.48
N THR A 96 -12.59 -0.70 -4.71
CA THR A 96 -11.55 -0.62 -5.75
C THR A 96 -10.26 -1.25 -5.22
N VAL A 97 -10.25 -2.58 -5.09
CA VAL A 97 -9.11 -3.33 -4.56
C VAL A 97 -7.89 -3.15 -5.47
N GLY A 98 -6.73 -2.86 -4.89
CA GLY A 98 -5.48 -2.67 -5.64
C GLY A 98 -5.18 -1.25 -6.07
N LYS A 99 -6.08 -0.27 -5.84
CA LYS A 99 -5.71 1.14 -5.95
C LYS A 99 -4.72 1.49 -4.84
N MET A 100 -3.63 2.18 -5.19
CA MET A 100 -2.51 2.40 -4.28
C MET A 100 -2.01 3.84 -4.23
N ALA A 101 -1.23 4.13 -3.19
CA ALA A 101 -0.37 5.30 -3.11
C ALA A 101 0.96 4.95 -2.42
N LEU A 102 2.07 5.53 -2.90
CA LEU A 102 3.36 5.48 -2.22
C LEU A 102 3.48 6.68 -1.26
N VAL A 103 3.65 6.42 0.03
CA VAL A 103 3.71 7.48 1.04
C VAL A 103 5.00 8.30 0.86
N GLN A 104 4.87 9.55 0.40
CA GLN A 104 5.99 10.45 0.17
C GLN A 104 6.55 11.06 1.46
N GLU A 105 5.68 11.27 2.46
CA GLU A 105 6.01 11.86 3.76
C GLU A 105 5.14 11.23 4.85
N THR A 106 5.68 11.13 6.07
CA THR A 106 4.92 10.65 7.22
C THR A 106 3.75 11.61 7.53
N PRO A 107 2.50 11.13 7.62
CA PRO A 107 1.34 11.97 7.86
C PRO A 107 1.43 12.76 9.16
N LYS A 108 1.06 14.03 9.11
CA LYS A 108 0.86 14.89 10.29
C LYS A 108 -0.60 15.32 10.48
N ASN A 109 -1.34 15.48 9.39
CA ASN A 109 -2.69 16.07 9.36
C ASN A 109 -3.71 15.19 8.62
N TRP A 110 -3.42 13.90 8.46
CA TRP A 110 -4.37 12.96 7.87
C TRP A 110 -4.23 11.56 8.44
N GLY A 111 -5.34 10.83 8.43
CA GLY A 111 -5.43 9.41 8.78
C GLY A 111 -6.28 8.66 7.75
N ILE A 112 -6.14 7.34 7.68
CA ILE A 112 -6.77 6.49 6.68
C ILE A 112 -7.99 5.73 7.21
N ASN A 113 -8.89 5.39 6.28
CA ASN A 113 -10.01 4.46 6.48
C ASN A 113 -9.53 3.01 6.67
N GLU A 114 -10.35 2.18 7.34
CA GLU A 114 -10.11 0.74 7.54
C GLU A 114 -10.02 -0.08 6.25
N GLY A 115 -10.54 0.46 5.15
CA GLY A 115 -10.45 -0.09 3.80
C GLY A 115 -9.07 0.07 3.13
N ILE A 116 -8.08 0.60 3.85
CA ILE A 116 -6.72 0.82 3.35
C ILE A 116 -5.75 0.05 4.23
N TYR A 117 -4.98 -0.83 3.59
CA TYR A 117 -3.79 -1.44 4.17
C TYR A 117 -2.60 -0.52 4.07
N VAL A 118 -1.77 -0.49 5.13
CA VAL A 118 -0.43 0.09 5.11
C VAL A 118 0.55 -1.07 5.03
N ILE A 119 1.16 -1.24 3.86
CA ILE A 119 2.19 -2.25 3.63
C ILE A 119 3.53 -1.58 3.91
N LYS A 120 4.25 -2.04 4.95
CA LYS A 120 5.55 -1.50 5.37
C LYS A 120 6.69 -2.38 4.87
N PRO A 121 7.40 -2.00 3.79
CA PRO A 121 8.46 -2.83 3.23
C PRO A 121 9.71 -2.83 4.11
N VAL A 122 10.40 -3.97 4.18
CA VAL A 122 11.74 -4.03 4.80
C VAL A 122 12.74 -3.50 3.78
N CYS A 123 13.21 -2.26 3.96
CA CYS A 123 14.10 -1.57 3.01
C CYS A 123 15.38 -2.36 2.66
N ALA A 124 15.86 -3.21 3.56
CA ALA A 124 17.02 -4.08 3.32
C ALA A 124 16.72 -5.27 2.39
N ARG A 125 15.44 -5.59 2.15
CA ARG A 125 14.98 -6.75 1.37
C ARG A 125 14.29 -6.34 0.07
N ILE A 126 13.61 -5.20 0.04
CA ILE A 126 12.91 -4.72 -1.14
C ILE A 126 12.78 -3.19 -1.16
N MET A 127 12.91 -2.59 -2.34
CA MET A 127 12.63 -1.17 -2.56
C MET A 127 11.12 -0.93 -2.61
N SER A 128 10.61 0.05 -1.85
CA SER A 128 9.18 0.39 -1.84
C SER A 128 8.63 0.70 -3.22
N ARG A 129 9.38 1.44 -4.05
CA ARG A 129 8.96 1.79 -5.41
C ARG A 129 8.87 0.58 -6.32
N PHE A 130 9.81 -0.37 -6.20
CA PHE A 130 9.75 -1.63 -6.93
C PHE A 130 8.53 -2.46 -6.50
N LEU A 131 8.31 -2.61 -5.19
CA LEU A 131 7.16 -3.34 -4.67
C LEU A 131 5.84 -2.69 -5.12
N TYR A 132 5.75 -1.35 -5.12
CA TYR A 132 4.60 -0.63 -5.65
C TYR A 132 4.32 -1.02 -7.11
N TYR A 133 5.33 -0.93 -7.99
CA TYR A 133 5.15 -1.27 -9.41
C TYR A 133 4.79 -2.74 -9.61
N TYR A 134 5.37 -3.64 -8.82
CA TYR A 134 5.03 -5.05 -8.88
C TYR A 134 3.57 -5.30 -8.51
N LEU A 135 3.09 -4.70 -7.40
CA LEU A 135 1.70 -4.84 -6.93
C LEU A 135 0.68 -4.20 -7.89
N GLU A 136 1.10 -3.19 -8.65
CA GLU A 136 0.29 -2.53 -9.70
C GLU A 136 0.25 -3.38 -10.97
N GLY A 137 1.28 -4.20 -11.19
CA GLY A 137 1.43 -5.07 -12.34
C GLY A 137 0.38 -6.19 -12.41
N ASN A 138 0.15 -6.66 -13.64
CA ASN A 138 -0.84 -7.68 -13.95
C ASN A 138 -0.58 -9.00 -13.20
N ASP A 139 0.67 -9.40 -13.03
CA ASP A 139 1.02 -10.65 -12.34
C ASP A 139 0.59 -10.65 -10.86
N ALA A 140 0.85 -9.55 -10.14
CA ALA A 140 0.39 -9.42 -8.77
C ALA A 140 -1.14 -9.34 -8.71
N TYR A 141 -1.76 -8.54 -9.60
CA TYR A 141 -3.21 -8.42 -9.70
C TYR A 141 -3.90 -9.78 -9.91
N LEU A 142 -3.40 -10.59 -10.85
CA LEU A 142 -3.94 -11.93 -11.09
C LEU A 142 -3.78 -12.86 -9.88
N GLN A 143 -2.73 -12.70 -9.08
CA GLN A 143 -2.55 -13.49 -7.86
C GLN A 143 -3.54 -13.10 -6.76
N TYR A 144 -3.72 -11.81 -6.46
CA TYR A 144 -4.63 -11.40 -5.37
C TYR A 144 -6.11 -11.39 -5.79
N SER A 145 -6.43 -11.11 -7.05
CA SER A 145 -7.83 -11.07 -7.54
C SER A 145 -8.53 -12.43 -7.47
N LYS A 146 -7.78 -13.52 -7.67
CA LYS A 146 -8.27 -14.90 -7.46
C LYS A 146 -8.62 -15.21 -6.00
N LYS A 147 -8.12 -14.40 -5.07
CA LYS A 147 -8.36 -14.54 -3.62
C LYS A 147 -9.41 -13.55 -3.10
N PHE A 148 -10.14 -12.87 -4.00
CA PHE A 148 -11.19 -11.95 -3.59
C PHE A 148 -12.35 -12.68 -2.93
N THR A 149 -12.87 -12.04 -1.88
CA THR A 149 -14.09 -12.45 -1.17
C THR A 149 -15.16 -11.37 -1.31
N GLY A 150 -16.41 -11.73 -1.06
CA GLY A 150 -17.56 -10.82 -1.16
C GLY A 150 -18.09 -10.74 -2.60
N SER A 151 -19.41 -10.88 -2.76
CA SER A 151 -20.07 -10.88 -4.06
C SER A 151 -20.21 -9.46 -4.62
N THR A 152 -20.88 -8.57 -3.87
CA THR A 152 -21.17 -7.20 -4.31
C THR A 152 -19.97 -6.26 -4.11
N LEU A 153 -19.33 -6.34 -2.94
CA LEU A 153 -18.12 -5.57 -2.63
C LEU A 153 -16.94 -6.53 -2.52
N LYS A 154 -16.05 -6.48 -3.52
CA LYS A 154 -14.82 -7.27 -3.55
C LYS A 154 -13.88 -6.82 -2.43
N HIS A 155 -13.26 -7.79 -1.78
CA HIS A 155 -12.31 -7.57 -0.71
C HIS A 155 -11.13 -8.55 -0.81
N VAL A 156 -9.93 -8.13 -0.39
CA VAL A 156 -8.77 -9.02 -0.19
C VAL A 156 -8.29 -8.97 1.26
N THR A 157 -8.14 -10.15 1.87
CA THR A 157 -7.66 -10.26 3.25
C THR A 157 -6.15 -10.02 3.35
N GLN A 158 -5.66 -9.59 4.52
CA GLN A 158 -4.22 -9.44 4.77
C GLN A 158 -3.47 -10.74 4.51
N LYS A 159 -3.99 -11.87 4.98
CA LYS A 159 -3.40 -13.21 4.77
C LYS A 159 -3.24 -13.52 3.28
N ALA A 160 -4.28 -13.27 2.49
CA ALA A 160 -4.23 -13.49 1.04
C ALA A 160 -3.15 -12.65 0.35
N LEU A 161 -2.96 -11.40 0.80
CA LEU A 161 -1.95 -10.48 0.28
C LEU A 161 -0.53 -10.86 0.72
N LEU A 162 -0.34 -11.29 1.97
CA LEU A 162 0.94 -11.76 2.49
C LEU A 162 1.45 -13.03 1.78
N ASP A 163 0.52 -13.86 1.28
CA ASP A 163 0.81 -15.07 0.51
C ASP A 163 1.10 -14.80 -1.00
N LEU A 164 1.23 -13.55 -1.44
CA LEU A 164 1.64 -13.26 -2.81
C LEU A 164 3.10 -13.65 -3.04
N LEU A 165 3.40 -14.25 -4.18
CA LEU A 165 4.77 -14.43 -4.64
C LEU A 165 5.25 -13.13 -5.28
N VAL A 166 6.39 -12.63 -4.83
CA VAL A 166 7.01 -11.38 -5.29
C VAL A 166 8.44 -11.70 -5.74
N PRO A 167 8.91 -11.13 -6.86
CA PRO A 167 10.30 -11.25 -7.28
C PRO A 167 11.23 -10.71 -6.18
N TYR A 168 12.16 -11.54 -5.75
CA TYR A 168 13.18 -11.20 -4.78
C TYR A 168 14.42 -10.69 -5.50
N LEU A 169 14.53 -9.37 -5.57
CA LEU A 169 15.74 -8.71 -6.04
C LEU A 169 16.62 -8.45 -4.82
N LEU A 170 17.72 -9.20 -4.70
CA LEU A 170 18.78 -8.85 -3.75
C LEU A 170 19.32 -7.48 -4.15
N TRP A 171 18.86 -6.44 -3.46
CA TRP A 171 19.47 -5.13 -3.55
C TRP A 171 20.82 -5.16 -2.84
N ARG A 172 21.82 -5.73 -3.50
CA ARG A 172 23.22 -5.53 -3.12
C ARG A 172 23.60 -4.17 -3.69
N TYR A 173 23.63 -3.15 -2.84
CA TYR A 173 24.46 -1.97 -3.08
C TYR A 173 25.91 -2.44 -3.22
N ASN A 174 26.31 -2.83 -4.42
CA ASN A 174 27.70 -2.65 -4.84
C ASN A 174 27.80 -1.19 -5.32
N VAL A 175 27.77 -0.24 -4.37
CA VAL A 175 28.41 1.05 -4.63
C VAL A 175 29.91 0.72 -4.66
N LYS A 176 30.46 0.64 -5.86
CA LYS A 176 31.88 0.93 -6.05
C LYS A 176 32.06 2.44 -6.02
#